data_AF-A0A970X2U8-F1
#
_entry.id   AF-A0A970X2U8-F1
#
_cell.length_a   1.000
_cell.length_b   1.000
_cell.length_c   1.000
_cell.angle_alpha   90.00
_cell.angle_beta   90.00
_cell.angle_gamma   90.00
#
_symmetry.space_group_name_H-M   'P 1'
#
loop_
_entity.id
_entity.type
_entity.pdbx_description
1 polymer ?
#
loop_
_entity_poly.entity_id
_entity_poly.type
_entity_poly.pdbx_seq_one_letter_code
_entity_poly.pdbx_strand_id
1 'polypeptide(L)'
;MKTHTPLYVTKARLLAVLAALCIMVSTVSAAEPPGIPDGWTDGFTYANGIRIHYYHAGEGTNKPVMVMVHGVTDIGLCWTTLTWKLQNAYDIYMLDTRGHGLSDPFTPTDNTETLIKDVVGFVQAMNLTKPILVGHSMGAATVMRVGAEYPDMAKAVIMLDPFLASTGSNRGSNRSTQQAAESSTAAPARRASTPLSVSMMGDPETLVKQNNYRFRDFVEKGARENPKWDKVDVLYWALSKKQYHGPYTQAGQQAMFGSMQVGDALSRIPVPALVLKADESPEARKANEEAVKGLTRVRLVHVDGAAHNLHHDELARTVKEINDFLVQKVPGSPDVNQLASHNQTIEDGIVITRDIPYRQGNSQSWVLDMAMPEKPATTNRPALVIVHGGGWASGSKSVDVYQKMMKDYAKKGYVTINVEYRLTGEAPFPACIEDVKCAVRWLRAHAND
;
A
#
# COMPACT_ATOMS: atom_id res chain seq x y z
N MET A 1 -22.97 -27.03 -74.80
CA MET A 1 -21.58 -27.53 -74.87
C MET A 1 -20.81 -26.88 -73.74
N LYS A 2 -20.34 -27.67 -72.75
CA LYS A 2 -19.45 -27.30 -71.62
C LYS A 2 -20.01 -26.28 -70.61
N THR A 3 -19.89 -26.38 -69.29
CA THR A 3 -19.51 -27.42 -68.31
C THR A 3 -19.96 -26.86 -66.96
N HIS A 4 -20.59 -27.69 -66.12
CA HIS A 4 -20.85 -27.39 -64.71
C HIS A 4 -19.54 -27.19 -63.93
N THR A 5 -19.52 -26.21 -63.04
CA THR A 5 -18.63 -26.22 -61.86
C THR A 5 -19.35 -25.49 -60.72
N PRO A 6 -19.79 -26.17 -59.65
CA PRO A 6 -20.17 -25.47 -58.43
C PRO A 6 -18.89 -25.21 -57.62
N LEU A 7 -18.60 -23.93 -57.38
CA LEU A 7 -17.59 -23.50 -56.42
C LEU A 7 -18.05 -23.91 -55.01
N TYR A 8 -17.53 -25.04 -54.53
CA TYR A 8 -17.46 -25.36 -53.12
C TYR A 8 -16.56 -24.32 -52.43
N VAL A 9 -17.13 -23.21 -51.99
CA VAL A 9 -16.49 -22.39 -50.95
C VAL A 9 -16.82 -23.07 -49.63
N THR A 10 -15.86 -23.84 -49.14
CA THR A 10 -15.90 -24.52 -47.85
C THR A 10 -16.24 -23.53 -46.72
N LYS A 11 -17.11 -23.97 -45.79
CA LYS A 11 -17.47 -23.30 -44.52
C LYS A 11 -16.26 -22.87 -43.65
N ALA A 12 -15.04 -23.21 -44.05
CA ALA A 12 -13.80 -22.95 -43.33
C ALA A 12 -13.33 -21.48 -43.36
N ARG A 13 -13.80 -20.63 -44.29
CA ARG A 13 -13.39 -19.21 -44.34
C ARG A 13 -14.30 -18.23 -43.60
N LEU A 14 -15.54 -18.63 -43.30
CA LEU A 14 -16.46 -17.78 -42.52
C LEU A 14 -16.21 -17.90 -41.00
N LEU A 15 -15.73 -19.06 -40.54
CA LEU A 15 -15.32 -19.26 -39.14
C LEU A 15 -13.98 -18.61 -38.79
N ALA A 16 -13.08 -18.39 -39.77
CA ALA A 16 -11.81 -17.71 -39.50
C ALA A 16 -11.99 -16.19 -39.28
N VAL A 17 -12.99 -15.55 -39.91
CA VAL A 17 -13.28 -14.12 -39.70
C VAL A 17 -14.09 -13.90 -38.41
N LEU A 18 -14.94 -14.85 -38.01
CA LEU A 18 -15.65 -14.81 -36.72
C LEU A 18 -14.76 -15.23 -35.53
N ALA A 19 -13.79 -16.12 -35.71
CA ALA A 19 -12.80 -16.45 -34.68
C ALA A 19 -11.72 -15.37 -34.51
N ALA A 20 -11.39 -14.61 -35.58
CA ALA A 20 -10.50 -13.47 -35.50
C ALA A 20 -11.15 -12.21 -34.89
N LEU A 21 -12.48 -12.11 -34.89
CA LEU A 21 -13.20 -11.04 -34.19
C LEU A 21 -13.40 -11.33 -32.69
N CYS A 22 -13.22 -12.58 -32.25
CA CYS A 22 -13.33 -12.98 -30.85
C CYS A 22 -11.98 -13.10 -30.11
N ILE A 23 -10.87 -12.67 -30.72
CA ILE A 23 -9.51 -12.71 -30.10
C ILE A 23 -8.86 -11.32 -29.96
N MET A 24 -9.56 -10.23 -30.29
CA MET A 24 -9.10 -8.86 -29.98
C MET A 24 -10.15 -8.02 -29.25
N VAL A 25 -10.76 -8.61 -28.22
CA VAL A 25 -11.26 -7.83 -27.09
C VAL A 25 -10.67 -8.44 -25.82
N SER A 26 -9.33 -8.42 -25.73
CA SER A 26 -8.71 -8.16 -24.44
C SER A 26 -9.22 -6.77 -24.08
N THR A 27 -10.31 -6.71 -23.33
CA THR A 27 -10.78 -5.47 -22.73
C THR A 27 -9.60 -4.93 -21.94
N VAL A 28 -8.87 -3.98 -22.53
CA VAL A 28 -8.28 -2.89 -21.78
C VAL A 28 -9.51 -2.21 -21.18
N SER A 29 -9.98 -2.77 -20.05
CA SER A 29 -10.80 -2.03 -19.11
C SER A 29 -10.07 -0.70 -18.98
N ALA A 30 -10.74 0.40 -19.32
CA ALA A 30 -10.22 1.72 -19.02
C ALA A 30 -9.82 1.63 -17.54
N ALA A 31 -8.53 1.71 -17.25
CA ALA A 31 -8.07 1.68 -15.88
C ALA A 31 -8.71 2.91 -15.24
N GLU A 32 -9.80 2.70 -14.53
CA GLU A 32 -10.39 3.73 -13.69
C GLU A 32 -9.62 3.72 -12.38
N PRO A 33 -9.55 4.87 -11.69
CA PRO A 33 -8.99 4.89 -10.36
C PRO A 33 -9.71 3.86 -9.48
N PRO A 34 -8.97 3.00 -8.75
CA PRO A 34 -9.60 2.11 -7.78
C PRO A 34 -10.34 2.94 -6.72
N GLY A 35 -11.48 2.44 -6.27
CA GLY A 35 -12.12 2.94 -5.06
C GLY A 35 -11.31 2.59 -3.81
N ILE A 36 -11.75 3.09 -2.67
CA ILE A 36 -11.18 2.74 -1.36
C ILE A 36 -11.25 1.21 -1.16
N PRO A 37 -10.21 0.56 -0.59
CA PRO A 37 -10.24 -0.88 -0.32
C PRO A 37 -11.46 -1.29 0.51
N ASP A 38 -12.02 -2.46 0.20
CA ASP A 38 -13.22 -2.98 0.86
C ASP A 38 -13.06 -3.00 2.39
N GLY A 39 -14.02 -2.37 3.08
CA GLY A 39 -14.12 -2.24 4.53
C GLY A 39 -13.14 -1.26 5.17
N TRP A 40 -12.42 -0.48 4.38
CA TRP A 40 -11.91 0.79 4.85
C TRP A 40 -13.01 1.84 4.75
N THR A 41 -12.87 2.90 5.54
CA THR A 41 -13.71 4.09 5.44
C THR A 41 -12.83 5.29 5.16
N ASP A 42 -13.44 6.40 4.78
CA ASP A 42 -12.79 7.70 4.69
C ASP A 42 -13.63 8.77 5.39
N GLY A 43 -13.00 9.90 5.69
CA GLY A 43 -13.64 10.97 6.40
C GLY A 43 -12.85 12.27 6.39
N PHE A 44 -13.45 13.30 6.96
CA PHE A 44 -12.85 14.61 7.10
C PHE A 44 -12.80 15.03 8.56
N THR A 45 -11.68 15.63 8.94
CA THR A 45 -11.49 16.29 10.22
C THR A 45 -11.14 17.74 9.98
N TYR A 46 -11.69 18.64 10.78
CA TYR A 46 -11.39 20.06 10.71
C TYR A 46 -10.30 20.39 11.73
N ALA A 47 -9.11 20.72 11.27
CA ALA A 47 -7.96 21.01 12.11
C ALA A 47 -7.03 22.02 11.42
N ASN A 48 -6.35 22.86 12.22
CA ASN A 48 -5.39 23.86 11.74
C ASN A 48 -5.93 24.72 10.56
N GLY A 49 -7.21 25.08 10.63
CA GLY A 49 -7.88 25.94 9.64
C GLY A 49 -8.22 25.26 8.31
N ILE A 50 -8.07 23.94 8.17
CA ILE A 50 -8.39 23.20 6.96
C ILE A 50 -9.25 21.96 7.22
N ARG A 51 -9.88 21.45 6.16
CA ARG A 51 -10.38 20.08 6.11
C ARG A 51 -9.23 19.14 5.75
N ILE A 52 -8.94 18.24 6.67
CA ILE A 52 -7.98 17.15 6.49
C ILE A 52 -8.77 15.89 6.18
N HIS A 53 -8.56 15.36 4.99
CA HIS A 53 -9.09 14.07 4.59
C HIS A 53 -8.21 12.93 5.12
N TYR A 54 -8.84 11.81 5.47
CA TYR A 54 -8.13 10.60 5.88
C TYR A 54 -8.88 9.36 5.43
N TYR A 55 -8.12 8.29 5.22
CA TYR A 55 -8.63 6.92 5.12
C TYR A 55 -8.42 6.21 6.45
N HIS A 56 -9.31 5.29 6.79
CA HIS A 56 -9.30 4.55 8.05
C HIS A 56 -9.47 3.06 7.80
N ALA A 57 -8.46 2.30 8.23
CA ALA A 57 -8.43 0.85 8.19
C ALA A 57 -8.52 0.32 9.63
N GLY A 58 -9.74 0.02 10.07
CA GLY A 58 -10.02 -0.56 11.38
C GLY A 58 -11.51 -0.64 11.70
N GLU A 59 -11.89 -1.55 12.60
CA GLU A 59 -13.29 -1.77 13.03
C GLU A 59 -13.59 -1.25 14.46
N GLY A 60 -12.67 -0.48 15.07
CA GLY A 60 -12.77 -0.05 16.48
C GLY A 60 -12.77 -1.23 17.46
N THR A 61 -12.97 -1.05 18.76
CA THR A 61 -12.06 -0.42 19.73
C THR A 61 -11.21 -1.51 20.43
N ASN A 62 -9.91 -1.25 20.71
CA ASN A 62 -8.93 -2.00 21.56
C ASN A 62 -7.56 -2.21 20.89
N LYS A 63 -7.41 -1.90 19.60
CA LYS A 63 -6.11 -1.95 18.91
C LYS A 63 -5.31 -0.67 19.17
N PRO A 64 -3.97 -0.74 19.25
CA PRO A 64 -3.13 0.45 19.22
C PRO A 64 -3.33 1.25 17.92
N VAL A 65 -3.46 2.56 18.05
CA VAL A 65 -3.67 3.45 16.90
C VAL A 65 -2.35 3.79 16.21
N MET A 66 -2.36 3.75 14.87
CA MET A 66 -1.32 4.27 13.99
C MET A 66 -1.85 5.42 13.14
N VAL A 67 -1.04 6.45 12.95
CA VAL A 67 -1.32 7.57 12.05
C VAL A 67 -0.20 7.64 11.03
N MET A 68 -0.53 7.49 9.75
CA MET A 68 0.41 7.43 8.62
C MET A 68 0.35 8.71 7.79
N VAL A 69 1.52 9.29 7.52
CA VAL A 69 1.71 10.56 6.80
C VAL A 69 2.57 10.30 5.55
N HIS A 70 1.97 10.44 4.36
CA HIS A 70 2.61 10.08 3.09
C HIS A 70 3.70 11.07 2.64
N GLY A 71 4.44 10.72 1.58
CA GLY A 71 5.44 11.58 0.93
C GLY A 71 4.84 12.59 -0.06
N VAL A 72 5.64 13.55 -0.53
CA VAL A 72 5.18 14.73 -1.32
C VAL A 72 4.49 14.43 -2.65
N THR A 73 4.57 13.19 -3.14
CA THR A 73 3.89 12.83 -4.39
C THR A 73 2.73 11.86 -4.19
N ASP A 74 2.39 11.56 -2.94
CA ASP A 74 1.46 10.49 -2.61
C ASP A 74 0.18 11.05 -1.98
N ILE A 75 -0.73 10.13 -1.65
CA ILE A 75 -1.95 10.34 -0.89
C ILE A 75 -2.05 9.21 0.15
N GLY A 76 -3.02 9.27 1.07
CA GLY A 76 -3.20 8.26 2.10
C GLY A 76 -3.30 6.83 1.57
N LEU A 77 -3.96 6.62 0.41
CA LEU A 77 -4.09 5.30 -0.21
C LEU A 77 -2.77 4.71 -0.75
N CYS A 78 -1.70 5.49 -0.89
CA CYS A 78 -0.39 4.92 -1.22
C CYS A 78 0.17 4.04 -0.08
N TRP A 79 -0.44 4.05 1.11
CA TRP A 79 -0.09 3.13 2.20
C TRP A 79 -0.75 1.75 2.11
N THR A 80 -1.47 1.43 1.02
CA THR A 80 -2.38 0.29 0.97
C THR A 80 -1.75 -1.04 1.33
N THR A 81 -0.70 -1.46 0.62
CA THR A 81 -0.10 -2.79 0.85
C THR A 81 0.57 -2.91 2.21
N LEU A 82 1.19 -1.84 2.72
CA LEU A 82 1.73 -1.81 4.09
C LEU A 82 0.60 -1.93 5.13
N THR A 83 -0.50 -1.20 4.92
CA THR A 83 -1.64 -1.20 5.84
C THR A 83 -2.31 -2.56 5.90
N TRP A 84 -2.48 -3.27 4.78
CA TRP A 84 -2.97 -4.65 4.79
C TRP A 84 -2.14 -5.61 5.64
N LYS A 85 -0.83 -5.37 5.74
CA LYS A 85 0.07 -6.18 6.60
C LYS A 85 -0.05 -5.85 8.08
N LEU A 86 -0.58 -4.67 8.44
CA LEU A 86 -0.60 -4.16 9.80
C LEU A 86 -2.01 -4.03 10.41
N GLN A 87 -3.05 -3.88 9.60
CA GLN A 87 -4.43 -3.55 10.04
C GLN A 87 -5.09 -4.61 10.94
N ASN A 88 -4.63 -5.86 10.88
CA ASN A 88 -5.11 -6.91 11.80
C ASN A 88 -4.68 -6.62 13.25
N ALA A 89 -3.56 -5.93 13.42
CA ALA A 89 -2.94 -5.64 14.71
C ALA A 89 -3.16 -4.19 15.18
N TYR A 90 -3.33 -3.26 14.24
CA TYR A 90 -3.41 -1.83 14.50
C TYR A 90 -4.69 -1.21 13.95
N ASP A 91 -5.10 -0.10 14.55
CA ASP A 91 -6.17 0.78 14.06
C ASP A 91 -5.53 1.95 13.29
N ILE A 92 -5.67 2.01 11.97
CA ILE A 92 -4.76 2.79 11.11
C ILE A 92 -5.49 3.94 10.41
N TYR A 93 -5.02 5.16 10.64
CA TYR A 93 -5.43 6.37 9.92
C TYR A 93 -4.36 6.77 8.92
N MET A 94 -4.72 6.97 7.65
CA MET A 94 -3.82 7.41 6.58
C MET A 94 -4.28 8.78 6.09
N LEU A 95 -3.50 9.82 6.38
CA LEU A 95 -3.90 11.20 6.10
C LEU A 95 -3.57 11.55 4.66
N ASP A 96 -4.45 12.30 4.00
CA ASP A 96 -4.06 13.16 2.90
C ASP A 96 -3.49 14.45 3.50
N THR A 97 -2.21 14.72 3.29
CA THR A 97 -1.60 15.96 3.78
C THR A 97 -2.12 17.18 3.02
N ARG A 98 -2.03 18.37 3.61
CA ARG A 98 -2.41 19.64 2.96
C ARG A 98 -1.86 19.72 1.54
N GLY A 99 -2.69 20.16 0.59
CA GLY A 99 -2.33 20.22 -0.84
C GLY A 99 -2.27 18.87 -1.56
N HIS A 100 -2.73 17.78 -0.93
CA HIS A 100 -2.80 16.45 -1.53
C HIS A 100 -4.19 15.83 -1.33
N GLY A 101 -4.54 14.91 -2.23
CA GLY A 101 -5.75 14.11 -2.10
C GLY A 101 -7.00 14.99 -2.06
N LEU A 102 -7.84 14.74 -1.06
CA LEU A 102 -9.07 15.51 -0.82
C LEU A 102 -8.92 16.57 0.29
N SER A 103 -7.72 16.74 0.86
CA SER A 103 -7.44 17.79 1.83
C SER A 103 -7.35 19.17 1.16
N ASP A 104 -7.70 20.21 1.92
CA ASP A 104 -7.65 21.58 1.40
C ASP A 104 -6.21 22.00 1.01
N PRO A 105 -6.06 22.93 0.04
CA PRO A 105 -4.76 23.36 -0.46
C PRO A 105 -4.01 24.29 0.51
N PHE A 106 -2.76 24.59 0.17
CA PHE A 106 -1.99 25.61 0.88
C PHE A 106 -2.58 27.01 0.70
N THR A 107 -2.39 27.83 1.73
CA THR A 107 -2.77 29.25 1.78
C THR A 107 -1.52 30.13 1.90
N PRO A 108 -1.59 31.43 1.53
CA PRO A 108 -0.46 32.34 1.66
C PRO A 108 0.06 32.53 3.10
N THR A 109 -0.71 32.16 4.12
CA THR A 109 -0.32 32.26 5.54
C THR A 109 0.40 31.02 6.05
N ASP A 110 0.51 29.96 5.25
CA ASP A 110 1.18 28.72 5.64
C ASP A 110 2.70 28.91 5.77
N ASN A 111 3.30 28.18 6.71
CA ASN A 111 4.72 28.25 7.04
C ASN A 111 5.29 26.87 7.39
N THR A 112 6.56 26.83 7.80
CA THR A 112 7.30 25.58 8.06
C THR A 112 6.74 24.73 9.20
N GLU A 113 5.81 25.25 10.00
CA GLU A 113 5.10 24.50 11.04
C GLU A 113 3.74 23.97 10.59
N THR A 114 3.23 24.40 9.42
CA THR A 114 1.87 24.09 8.97
C THR A 114 1.60 22.59 8.96
N LEU A 115 2.45 21.79 8.31
CA LEU A 115 2.25 20.33 8.22
C LEU A 115 2.32 19.62 9.58
N ILE A 116 3.14 20.14 10.52
CA ILE A 116 3.25 19.61 11.88
C ILE A 116 1.95 19.88 12.64
N LYS A 117 1.44 21.11 12.54
CA LYS A 117 0.18 21.53 13.15
C LYS A 117 -1.03 20.82 12.55
N ASP A 118 -0.98 20.45 11.28
CA ASP A 118 -2.00 19.59 10.64
C ASP A 118 -2.05 18.21 11.32
N VAL A 119 -0.92 17.54 11.51
CA VAL A 119 -0.85 16.23 12.19
C VAL A 119 -1.26 16.33 13.67
N VAL A 120 -0.74 17.33 14.40
CA VAL A 120 -1.08 17.58 15.81
C VAL A 120 -2.58 17.84 15.97
N GLY A 121 -3.12 18.74 15.14
CA GLY A 121 -4.54 19.08 15.16
C GLY A 121 -5.42 17.91 14.79
N PHE A 122 -5.00 17.07 13.84
CA PHE A 122 -5.71 15.83 13.49
C PHE A 122 -5.78 14.87 14.69
N VAL A 123 -4.64 14.57 15.33
CA VAL A 123 -4.58 13.67 16.48
C VAL A 123 -5.48 14.16 17.63
N GLN A 124 -5.46 15.47 17.89
CA GLN A 124 -6.31 16.10 18.91
C GLN A 124 -7.79 16.05 18.55
N ALA A 125 -8.17 16.45 17.33
CA ALA A 125 -9.56 16.51 16.89
C ALA A 125 -10.21 15.12 16.82
N MET A 126 -9.42 14.09 16.51
CA MET A 126 -9.85 12.69 16.51
C MET A 126 -9.81 12.03 17.90
N ASN A 127 -9.40 12.76 18.95
CA ASN A 127 -9.23 12.26 20.32
C ASN A 127 -8.31 11.02 20.43
N LEU A 128 -7.27 10.96 19.60
CA LEU A 128 -6.36 9.81 19.57
C LEU A 128 -5.34 9.94 20.70
N THR A 129 -5.32 8.96 21.60
CA THR A 129 -4.41 8.98 22.76
C THR A 129 -3.06 8.35 22.39
N LYS A 130 -2.03 9.19 22.27
CA LYS A 130 -0.63 8.81 22.00
C LYS A 130 -0.50 7.74 20.88
N PRO A 131 -0.97 8.02 19.65
CA PRO A 131 -0.80 7.09 18.53
C PRO A 131 0.68 6.81 18.22
N ILE A 132 0.93 5.76 17.43
CA ILE A 132 2.20 5.57 16.75
C ILE A 132 2.16 6.44 15.49
N LEU A 133 3.14 7.32 15.32
CA LEU A 133 3.24 8.14 14.12
C LEU A 133 4.18 7.48 13.12
N VAL A 134 3.73 7.33 11.88
CA VAL A 134 4.50 6.77 10.77
C VAL A 134 4.54 7.79 9.65
N GLY A 135 5.71 8.06 9.09
CA GLY A 135 5.85 9.01 8.00
C GLY A 135 6.84 8.53 6.94
N HIS A 136 6.60 8.89 5.68
CA HIS A 136 7.53 8.64 4.56
C HIS A 136 8.00 9.95 3.93
N SER A 137 9.30 10.08 3.65
CA SER A 137 9.88 11.23 2.95
C SER A 137 9.51 12.57 3.63
N MET A 138 8.72 13.44 2.97
CA MET A 138 8.13 14.64 3.56
C MET A 138 7.33 14.33 4.84
N GLY A 139 6.51 13.28 4.83
CA GLY A 139 5.79 12.81 6.01
C GLY A 139 6.72 12.31 7.11
N ALA A 140 7.86 11.70 6.76
CA ALA A 140 8.87 11.27 7.75
C ALA A 140 9.49 12.48 8.47
N ALA A 141 9.83 13.54 7.73
CA ALA A 141 10.29 14.80 8.32
C ALA A 141 9.23 15.45 9.21
N THR A 142 7.95 15.38 8.79
CA THR A 142 6.82 15.91 9.55
C THR A 142 6.66 15.19 10.89
N VAL A 143 6.54 13.86 10.90
CA VAL A 143 6.35 13.09 12.15
C VAL A 143 7.58 13.13 13.05
N MET A 144 8.78 13.27 12.48
CA MET A 144 10.01 13.49 13.25
C MET A 144 9.92 14.79 14.07
N ARG A 145 9.49 15.89 13.43
CA ARG A 145 9.32 17.17 14.11
C ARG A 145 8.15 17.15 15.10
N VAL A 146 7.05 16.45 14.79
CA VAL A 146 5.96 16.22 15.77
C VAL A 146 6.52 15.54 17.02
N GLY A 147 7.29 14.45 16.86
CA GLY A 147 7.88 13.73 17.99
C GLY A 147 8.88 14.56 18.82
N ALA A 148 9.54 15.53 18.19
CA ALA A 148 10.53 16.40 18.84
C ALA A 148 9.89 17.62 19.54
N GLU A 149 8.86 18.21 18.94
CA GLU A 149 8.25 19.47 19.39
C GLU A 149 6.99 19.25 20.24
N TYR A 150 6.34 18.09 20.09
CA TYR A 150 5.15 17.67 20.83
C TYR A 150 5.41 16.31 21.50
N PRO A 151 6.28 16.26 22.52
CA PRO A 151 6.82 15.02 23.09
C PRO A 151 5.77 14.06 23.66
N ASP A 152 4.60 14.58 24.03
CA ASP A 152 3.46 13.80 24.53
C ASP A 152 2.47 13.35 23.46
N MET A 153 2.70 13.71 22.19
CA MET A 153 1.76 13.45 21.10
C MET A 153 1.75 12.00 20.65
N ALA A 154 2.88 11.32 20.74
CA ALA A 154 3.06 9.97 20.20
C ALA A 154 3.69 9.05 21.24
N LYS A 155 3.43 7.74 21.14
CA LYS A 155 4.16 6.73 21.93
C LYS A 155 5.37 6.15 21.20
N ALA A 156 5.44 6.33 19.89
CA ALA A 156 6.58 5.98 19.05
C ALA A 156 6.53 6.73 17.72
N VAL A 157 7.68 6.90 17.07
CA VAL A 157 7.81 7.55 15.76
C VAL A 157 8.56 6.64 14.79
N ILE A 158 8.00 6.40 13.62
CA ILE A 158 8.59 5.56 12.56
C ILE A 158 8.76 6.43 11.31
N MET A 159 9.99 6.50 10.80
CA MET A 159 10.39 7.36 9.69
C MET A 159 10.94 6.51 8.55
N LEU A 160 10.27 6.57 7.40
CA LEU A 160 10.65 5.87 6.18
C LEU A 160 11.34 6.87 5.25
N ASP A 161 12.62 6.60 5.02
CA ASP A 161 13.56 7.38 4.24
C ASP A 161 13.59 8.90 4.53
N PRO A 162 13.73 9.32 5.81
CA PRO A 162 13.90 10.73 6.13
C PRO A 162 15.26 11.23 5.62
N PHE A 163 15.33 12.54 5.38
CA PHE A 163 16.62 13.21 5.16
C PHE A 163 17.28 13.50 6.50
N LEU A 164 18.49 12.99 6.76
CA LEU A 164 19.14 13.05 8.09
C LEU A 164 20.29 14.07 8.20
N ALA A 165 20.37 15.10 7.35
CA ALA A 165 21.57 15.93 7.29
C ALA A 165 22.01 16.51 8.65
N SER A 166 23.28 16.26 8.99
CA SER A 166 23.99 16.78 10.16
C SER A 166 24.20 18.30 10.07
N THR A 167 24.01 18.98 11.20
CA THR A 167 24.48 20.35 11.43
C THR A 167 25.99 20.45 11.21
N GLY A 168 26.42 21.03 10.10
CA GLY A 168 27.83 21.40 9.87
C GLY A 168 28.39 21.09 8.48
N SER A 169 27.72 20.27 7.68
CA SER A 169 28.11 20.05 6.28
C SER A 169 27.38 21.06 5.39
N ASN A 170 27.99 22.23 5.18
CA ASN A 170 27.66 23.09 4.05
C ASN A 170 28.08 22.34 2.76
N ARG A 171 27.27 21.35 2.35
CA ARG A 171 27.40 20.72 1.04
C ARG A 171 26.90 21.76 0.05
N GLY A 172 27.87 22.54 -0.45
CA GLY A 172 27.66 23.48 -1.54
C GLY A 172 26.80 22.82 -2.62
N SER A 173 25.81 23.59 -3.06
CA SER A 173 24.93 23.31 -4.18
C SER A 173 25.76 23.02 -5.44
N ASN A 174 26.21 21.79 -5.61
CA ASN A 174 26.78 21.28 -6.85
C ASN A 174 26.16 19.91 -7.15
N ARG A 175 24.87 19.93 -7.45
CA ARG A 175 24.28 19.00 -8.43
C ARG A 175 23.55 19.83 -9.46
N SER A 176 24.18 19.91 -10.62
CA SER A 176 23.68 20.41 -11.89
C SER A 176 22.22 19.98 -12.13
N THR A 177 21.29 20.89 -11.87
CA THR A 177 19.89 20.83 -12.30
C THR A 177 19.68 21.56 -13.62
N GLN A 178 20.72 21.59 -14.46
CA GLN A 178 20.69 22.34 -15.71
C GLN A 178 21.40 21.56 -16.82
N GLN A 179 20.74 20.51 -17.32
CA GLN A 179 20.93 20.06 -18.70
C GLN A 179 19.81 19.10 -19.12
N ALA A 180 18.67 19.69 -19.43
CA ALA A 180 17.76 19.21 -20.47
C ALA A 180 17.06 20.42 -21.11
N ALA A 181 17.88 21.41 -21.51
CA ALA A 181 17.44 22.50 -22.37
C ALA A 181 17.86 22.17 -23.80
N GLU A 182 16.86 21.81 -24.61
CA GLU A 182 16.67 22.16 -26.01
C GLU A 182 17.88 22.06 -26.97
N SER A 183 17.83 21.06 -27.85
CA SER A 183 18.29 21.22 -29.24
C SER A 183 17.56 20.25 -30.16
N SER A 184 16.69 20.76 -31.04
CA SER A 184 16.41 20.15 -32.36
C SER A 184 15.46 21.03 -33.18
N THR A 185 15.96 21.58 -34.28
CA THR A 185 15.21 22.32 -35.30
C THR A 185 14.78 21.42 -36.46
N ALA A 186 13.51 21.60 -36.90
CA ALA A 186 12.85 21.16 -38.17
C ALA A 186 12.61 19.63 -38.35
N ALA A 187 11.50 19.09 -38.87
CA ALA A 187 10.39 19.54 -39.73
C ALA A 187 9.05 18.77 -39.39
N PRO A 188 7.87 19.04 -40.00
CA PRO A 188 6.58 18.68 -39.41
C PRO A 188 6.14 17.24 -39.72
N ALA A 189 5.99 16.40 -38.70
CA ALA A 189 5.35 15.09 -38.85
C ALA A 189 4.68 14.62 -37.55
N ARG A 190 3.35 14.45 -37.61
CA ARG A 190 2.40 13.79 -36.66
C ARG A 190 2.47 14.25 -35.19
N ARG A 191 1.32 14.63 -34.62
CA ARG A 191 1.15 14.97 -33.19
C ARG A 191 1.66 13.83 -32.28
N ALA A 192 2.94 13.87 -31.93
CA ALA A 192 3.50 13.12 -30.82
C ALA A 192 3.08 13.86 -29.54
N SER A 193 2.37 13.16 -28.65
CA SER A 193 2.07 13.66 -27.31
C SER A 193 3.39 14.00 -26.61
N THR A 194 3.49 15.21 -26.04
CA THR A 194 4.59 15.56 -25.12
C THR A 194 4.77 14.45 -24.08
N PRO A 195 6.01 14.00 -23.78
CA PRO A 195 6.25 12.96 -22.78
C PRO A 195 5.55 13.32 -21.47
N LEU A 196 4.88 12.34 -20.85
CA LEU A 196 4.23 12.52 -19.56
C LEU A 196 5.29 12.88 -18.51
N SER A 197 5.14 14.06 -17.91
CA SER A 197 6.02 14.58 -16.86
C SER A 197 5.27 14.60 -15.54
N VAL A 198 5.92 14.12 -14.47
CA VAL A 198 5.44 14.23 -13.09
C VAL A 198 6.32 15.23 -12.39
N SER A 199 5.74 16.31 -11.89
CA SER A 199 6.44 17.36 -11.18
C SER A 199 6.12 17.32 -9.69
N MET A 200 7.18 17.26 -8.87
CA MET A 200 7.06 17.42 -7.41
C MET A 200 6.78 18.89 -7.04
N MET A 201 7.17 19.82 -7.91
CA MET A 201 6.99 21.25 -7.75
C MET A 201 6.57 21.86 -9.08
N GLY A 202 5.60 22.77 -9.08
CA GLY A 202 5.18 23.43 -10.30
C GLY A 202 4.35 24.65 -9.98
N ASP A 203 4.30 25.57 -10.93
CA ASP A 203 3.26 26.59 -10.96
C ASP A 203 1.89 25.92 -11.18
N PRO A 204 0.77 26.64 -10.95
CA PRO A 204 -0.56 26.09 -11.17
C PRO A 204 -0.76 25.50 -12.58
N GLU A 205 -0.16 26.09 -13.62
CA GLU A 205 -0.30 25.60 -14.99
C GLU A 205 0.34 24.22 -15.18
N THR A 206 1.55 24.03 -14.65
CA THR A 206 2.26 22.74 -14.68
C THR A 206 1.48 21.65 -13.95
N LEU A 207 0.95 21.96 -12.76
CA LEU A 207 0.19 20.99 -11.97
C LEU A 207 -1.17 20.67 -12.59
N VAL A 208 -1.87 21.67 -13.13
CA VAL A 208 -3.12 21.46 -13.87
C VAL A 208 -2.87 20.61 -15.12
N LYS A 209 -1.78 20.85 -15.85
CA LYS A 209 -1.39 20.03 -17.00
C LYS A 209 -1.12 18.59 -16.59
N GLN A 210 -0.40 18.38 -15.48
CA GLN A 210 -0.17 17.05 -14.92
C GLN A 210 -1.49 16.36 -14.57
N ASN A 211 -2.35 17.04 -13.81
CA ASN A 211 -3.61 16.47 -13.34
C ASN A 211 -4.55 16.11 -14.50
N ASN A 212 -4.38 16.72 -15.66
CA ASN A 212 -5.14 16.45 -16.88
C ASN A 212 -4.59 15.30 -17.75
N TYR A 213 -3.43 14.71 -17.43
CA TYR A 213 -3.02 13.46 -18.08
C TYR A 213 -4.02 12.33 -17.81
N ARG A 214 -4.12 11.37 -18.74
CA ARG A 214 -5.02 10.22 -18.56
C ARG A 214 -4.47 9.35 -17.43
N PHE A 215 -5.37 8.85 -16.58
CA PHE A 215 -4.98 7.97 -15.47
C PHE A 215 -4.14 6.78 -15.95
N ARG A 216 -4.55 6.13 -17.04
CA ARG A 216 -3.81 5.01 -17.65
C ARG A 216 -2.36 5.35 -18.01
N ASP A 217 -2.09 6.60 -18.41
CA ASP A 217 -0.75 7.00 -18.84
C ASP A 217 0.20 7.08 -17.61
N PHE A 218 -0.34 7.45 -16.44
CA PHE A 218 0.38 7.31 -15.17
C PHE A 218 0.56 5.85 -14.78
N VAL A 219 -0.47 5.00 -14.91
CA VAL A 219 -0.36 3.55 -14.60
C VAL A 219 0.74 2.89 -15.44
N GLU A 220 0.76 3.16 -16.74
CA GLU A 220 1.78 2.64 -17.66
C GLU A 220 3.19 3.14 -17.29
N LYS A 221 3.33 4.43 -16.93
CA LYS A 221 4.61 4.98 -16.45
C LYS A 221 5.04 4.32 -15.14
N GLY A 222 4.15 4.25 -14.15
CA GLY A 222 4.42 3.72 -12.82
C GLY A 222 4.82 2.25 -12.88
N ALA A 223 4.09 1.42 -13.63
CA ALA A 223 4.41 0.01 -13.81
C ALA A 223 5.76 -0.21 -14.53
N ARG A 224 6.09 0.64 -15.50
CA ARG A 224 7.37 0.59 -16.21
C ARG A 224 8.54 0.98 -15.33
N GLU A 225 8.37 2.00 -14.50
CA GLU A 225 9.45 2.55 -13.65
C GLU A 225 9.62 1.78 -12.35
N ASN A 226 8.56 1.13 -11.87
CA ASN A 226 8.55 0.40 -10.61
C ASN A 226 8.03 -1.04 -10.80
N PRO A 227 8.78 -1.90 -11.53
CA PRO A 227 8.31 -3.24 -11.90
C PRO A 227 8.13 -4.19 -10.71
N LYS A 228 8.69 -3.86 -9.53
CA LYS A 228 8.56 -4.65 -8.30
C LYS A 228 7.29 -4.32 -7.50
N TRP A 229 6.63 -3.20 -7.76
CA TRP A 229 5.51 -2.75 -6.94
C TRP A 229 4.28 -3.62 -7.15
N ASP A 230 3.44 -3.73 -6.12
CA ASP A 230 2.12 -4.31 -6.29
C ASP A 230 1.31 -3.46 -7.28
N LYS A 231 0.44 -4.12 -8.06
CA LYS A 231 -0.41 -3.44 -9.03
C LYS A 231 -1.29 -2.38 -8.36
N VAL A 232 -1.78 -2.65 -7.15
CA VAL A 232 -2.63 -1.71 -6.41
C VAL A 232 -1.86 -0.44 -6.03
N ASP A 233 -0.58 -0.57 -5.65
CA ASP A 233 0.26 0.56 -5.29
C ASP A 233 0.55 1.45 -6.51
N VAL A 234 0.78 0.84 -7.68
CA VAL A 234 0.90 1.60 -8.94
C VAL A 234 -0.39 2.35 -9.27
N LEU A 235 -1.56 1.75 -9.02
CA LEU A 235 -2.85 2.40 -9.27
C LEU A 235 -3.09 3.59 -8.32
N TYR A 236 -2.80 3.46 -7.03
CA TYR A 236 -2.94 4.57 -6.09
C TYR A 236 -1.90 5.65 -6.27
N TRP A 237 -0.67 5.30 -6.64
CA TRP A 237 0.34 6.27 -7.07
C TRP A 237 -0.08 7.03 -8.33
N ALA A 238 -0.75 6.37 -9.29
CA ALA A 238 -1.30 7.04 -10.45
C ALA A 238 -2.44 7.99 -10.09
N LEU A 239 -3.28 7.61 -9.12
CA LEU A 239 -4.37 8.45 -8.59
C LEU A 239 -3.80 9.69 -7.89
N SER A 240 -2.75 9.50 -7.08
CA SER A 240 -2.13 10.60 -6.34
C SER A 240 -1.63 11.71 -7.26
N LYS A 241 -1.11 11.38 -8.46
CA LYS A 241 -0.64 12.40 -9.41
C LYS A 241 -1.75 13.26 -9.97
N LYS A 242 -3.00 12.78 -9.96
CA LYS A 242 -4.19 13.53 -10.38
C LYS A 242 -4.79 14.35 -9.24
N GLN A 243 -4.47 13.99 -8.00
CA GLN A 243 -4.94 14.62 -6.77
C GLN A 243 -3.84 15.42 -6.08
N TYR A 244 -2.77 15.77 -6.80
CA TYR A 244 -1.74 16.65 -6.29
C TYR A 244 -2.10 18.09 -6.62
N HIS A 245 -2.31 18.91 -5.59
CA HIS A 245 -2.58 20.33 -5.71
C HIS A 245 -1.30 21.14 -5.48
N GLY A 246 -0.39 20.61 -4.64
CA GLY A 246 0.87 21.26 -4.33
C GLY A 246 0.69 22.61 -3.61
N PRO A 247 1.80 23.31 -3.36
CA PRO A 247 1.78 24.55 -2.59
C PRO A 247 1.53 25.83 -3.42
N TYR A 248 1.58 25.74 -4.76
CA TYR A 248 1.45 26.80 -5.78
C TYR A 248 2.37 28.03 -5.70
N THR A 249 2.87 28.37 -4.52
CA THR A 249 3.63 29.60 -4.23
C THR A 249 4.98 29.26 -3.61
N GLN A 250 5.96 30.17 -3.72
CA GLN A 250 7.25 30.00 -3.05
C GLN A 250 7.12 29.90 -1.53
N ALA A 251 6.20 30.68 -0.93
CA ALA A 251 5.90 30.61 0.49
C ALA A 251 5.33 29.23 0.88
N GLY A 252 4.39 28.69 0.08
CA GLY A 252 3.87 27.34 0.29
C GLY A 252 4.93 26.25 0.08
N GLN A 253 5.85 26.42 -0.88
CA GLN A 253 6.98 25.49 -1.05
C GLN A 253 7.87 25.50 0.19
N GLN A 254 8.13 26.69 0.75
CA GLN A 254 8.85 26.80 2.02
C GLN A 254 8.06 26.16 3.17
N ALA A 255 6.73 26.30 3.21
CA ALA A 255 5.88 25.65 4.21
C ALA A 255 5.94 24.12 4.12
N MET A 256 5.90 23.58 2.91
CA MET A 256 5.96 22.15 2.63
C MET A 256 7.36 21.58 2.92
N PHE A 257 8.40 22.10 2.27
CA PHE A 257 9.74 21.53 2.27
C PHE A 257 10.65 22.10 3.37
N GLY A 258 10.34 23.26 3.93
CA GLY A 258 11.09 23.81 5.06
C GLY A 258 10.98 22.94 6.33
N SER A 259 10.00 22.04 6.37
CA SER A 259 9.88 21.00 7.39
C SER A 259 10.93 19.88 7.27
N MET A 260 11.61 19.74 6.11
CA MET A 260 12.62 18.70 5.84
C MET A 260 13.99 18.99 6.46
N GLN A 261 14.20 20.16 7.08
CA GLN A 261 15.39 20.44 7.87
C GLN A 261 15.21 19.91 9.29
N VAL A 262 15.79 18.75 9.55
CA VAL A 262 15.47 17.91 10.72
C VAL A 262 16.68 17.52 11.56
N GLY A 263 17.85 18.13 11.30
CA GLY A 263 19.14 17.74 11.89
C GLY A 263 19.13 17.60 13.42
N ASP A 264 18.49 18.54 14.13
CA ASP A 264 18.39 18.50 15.60
C ASP A 264 17.04 17.95 16.11
N ALA A 265 16.11 17.59 15.24
CA ALA A 265 14.81 17.06 15.66
C ALA A 265 14.97 15.66 16.26
N LEU A 266 15.78 14.81 15.62
CA LEU A 266 15.92 13.41 16.00
C LEU A 266 16.46 13.21 17.43
N SER A 267 17.37 14.08 17.87
CA SER A 267 17.94 14.03 19.24
C SER A 267 16.97 14.48 20.33
N ARG A 268 15.90 15.18 19.96
CA ARG A 268 14.88 15.71 20.88
C ARG A 268 13.66 14.79 21.05
N ILE A 269 13.55 13.71 20.27
CA ILE A 269 12.44 12.75 20.39
C ILE A 269 12.61 11.94 21.69
N PRO A 270 11.68 12.03 22.66
CA PRO A 270 11.82 11.35 23.95
C PRO A 270 11.28 9.92 23.94
N VAL A 271 10.59 9.52 22.87
CA VAL A 271 9.97 8.20 22.69
C VAL A 271 10.82 7.31 21.77
N PRO A 272 10.59 5.98 21.75
CA PRO A 272 11.23 5.10 20.79
C PRO A 272 11.02 5.59 19.35
N ALA A 273 12.11 5.59 18.57
CA ALA A 273 12.07 6.00 17.18
C ALA A 273 12.75 4.96 16.27
N LEU A 274 12.15 4.68 15.12
CA LEU A 274 12.71 3.86 14.06
C LEU A 274 12.96 4.72 12.82
N VAL A 275 14.18 4.64 12.29
CA VAL A 275 14.53 5.20 10.98
C VAL A 275 14.85 4.04 10.04
N LEU A 276 14.03 3.91 8.99
CA LEU A 276 14.30 3.01 7.87
C LEU A 276 14.86 3.84 6.73
N LYS A 277 16.06 3.53 6.25
CA LYS A 277 16.69 4.18 5.10
C LYS A 277 16.71 3.23 3.91
N ALA A 278 16.51 3.78 2.72
CA ALA A 278 16.75 3.08 1.46
C ALA A 278 18.21 2.60 1.34
N ASP A 279 18.47 1.78 0.33
CA ASP A 279 19.83 1.39 -0.04
C ASP A 279 20.63 2.62 -0.49
N GLU A 280 21.85 2.74 0.01
CA GLU A 280 22.68 3.93 -0.06
C GLU A 280 24.16 3.54 -0.15
N SER A 281 24.98 4.43 -0.72
CA SER A 281 26.42 4.21 -0.79
C SER A 281 27.04 4.08 0.61
N PRO A 282 28.18 3.38 0.76
CA PRO A 282 28.86 3.25 2.06
C PRO A 282 29.10 4.60 2.76
N GLU A 283 29.41 5.66 2.01
CA GLU A 283 29.63 7.01 2.54
C GLU A 283 28.34 7.62 3.09
N ALA A 284 27.22 7.44 2.40
CA ALA A 284 25.91 7.89 2.83
C ALA A 284 25.40 7.08 4.04
N ARG A 285 25.62 5.76 4.07
CA ARG A 285 25.33 4.92 5.25
C ARG A 285 26.09 5.40 6.48
N LYS A 286 27.39 5.62 6.36
CA LYS A 286 28.22 6.17 7.45
C LYS A 286 27.72 7.52 7.93
N ALA A 287 27.32 8.41 7.02
CA ALA A 287 26.75 9.71 7.41
C ALA A 287 25.43 9.57 8.20
N ASN A 288 24.57 8.64 7.81
CA ASN A 288 23.33 8.33 8.55
C ASN A 288 23.64 7.73 9.94
N GLU A 289 24.60 6.81 10.02
CA GLU A 289 25.04 6.19 11.29
C GLU A 289 25.61 7.24 12.25
N GLU A 290 26.43 8.17 11.76
CA GLU A 290 26.94 9.28 12.57
C GLU A 290 25.82 10.23 13.01
N ALA A 291 24.79 10.47 12.18
CA ALA A 291 23.65 11.31 12.55
C ALA A 291 22.81 10.75 13.70
N VAL A 292 22.78 9.43 13.89
CA VAL A 292 22.05 8.77 14.99
C VAL A 292 22.95 8.35 16.16
N LYS A 293 24.25 8.62 16.06
CA LYS A 293 25.23 8.17 17.04
C LYS A 293 24.96 8.78 18.42
N GLY A 294 24.92 7.91 19.44
CA GLY A 294 24.60 8.30 20.81
C GLY A 294 23.10 8.44 21.11
N LEU A 295 22.23 8.35 20.10
CA LEU A 295 20.78 8.41 20.29
C LEU A 295 20.23 7.02 20.65
N THR A 296 20.26 6.65 21.94
CA THR A 296 19.88 5.31 22.43
C THR A 296 18.42 4.92 22.18
N ARG A 297 17.54 5.89 21.93
CA ARG A 297 16.11 5.68 21.61
C ARG A 297 15.84 5.50 20.12
N VAL A 298 16.83 5.78 19.26
CA VAL A 298 16.70 5.73 17.81
C VAL A 298 17.34 4.44 17.30
N ARG A 299 16.56 3.64 16.58
CA ARG A 299 17.06 2.50 15.81
C ARG A 299 17.14 2.93 14.34
N LEU A 300 18.33 2.86 13.76
CA LEU A 300 18.54 3.05 12.32
C LEU A 300 18.69 1.68 11.65
N VAL A 301 18.01 1.49 10.53
CA VAL A 301 18.14 0.30 9.67
C VAL A 301 18.18 0.74 8.21
N HIS A 302 19.21 0.31 7.49
CA HIS A 302 19.23 0.38 6.02
C HIS A 302 18.56 -0.86 5.43
N VAL A 303 17.71 -0.65 4.43
CA VAL A 303 16.98 -1.70 3.72
C VAL A 303 17.68 -1.93 2.37
N ASP A 304 18.57 -2.92 2.33
CA ASP A 304 19.32 -3.26 1.12
C ASP A 304 18.38 -3.59 -0.05
N GLY A 305 18.70 -3.11 -1.25
CA GLY A 305 17.89 -3.31 -2.46
C GLY A 305 16.64 -2.42 -2.59
N ALA A 306 16.27 -1.66 -1.55
CA ALA A 306 15.16 -0.71 -1.60
C ALA A 306 15.60 0.62 -2.22
N ALA A 307 14.71 1.24 -3.01
CA ALA A 307 14.83 2.64 -3.40
C ALA A 307 14.06 3.53 -2.39
N HIS A 308 13.79 4.78 -2.78
CA HIS A 308 13.15 5.78 -1.91
C HIS A 308 11.80 5.33 -1.34
N ASN A 309 11.08 4.46 -2.06
CA ASN A 309 9.75 3.98 -1.68
C ASN A 309 9.85 2.59 -1.06
N LEU A 310 10.68 2.45 -0.02
CA LEU A 310 11.04 1.17 0.60
C LEU A 310 9.86 0.28 1.03
N HIS A 311 8.71 0.89 1.36
CA HIS A 311 7.48 0.17 1.70
C HIS A 311 6.81 -0.50 0.50
N HIS A 312 7.10 -0.05 -0.73
CA HIS A 312 6.73 -0.71 -1.97
C HIS A 312 7.87 -1.60 -2.50
N ASP A 313 9.12 -1.11 -2.43
CA ASP A 313 10.27 -1.77 -3.05
C ASP A 313 10.65 -3.07 -2.33
N GLU A 314 10.63 -3.05 -0.99
CA GLU A 314 11.02 -4.17 -0.13
C GLU A 314 10.02 -4.30 1.03
N LEU A 315 8.73 -4.47 0.68
CA LEU A 315 7.60 -4.51 1.62
C LEU A 315 7.80 -5.51 2.76
N ALA A 316 8.21 -6.75 2.46
CA ALA A 316 8.36 -7.80 3.48
C ALA A 316 9.43 -7.43 4.53
N ARG A 317 10.56 -6.89 4.07
CA ARG A 317 11.64 -6.42 4.95
C ARG A 317 11.17 -5.22 5.77
N THR A 318 10.49 -4.26 5.15
CA THR A 318 9.92 -3.08 5.82
C THR A 318 8.95 -3.48 6.94
N VAL A 319 8.00 -4.36 6.66
CA VAL A 319 7.03 -4.88 7.65
C VAL A 319 7.75 -5.56 8.81
N LYS A 320 8.73 -6.41 8.51
CA LYS A 320 9.52 -7.11 9.53
C LYS A 320 10.21 -6.12 10.47
N GLU A 321 10.93 -5.13 9.94
CA GLU A 321 11.68 -4.18 10.76
C GLU A 321 10.75 -3.27 11.59
N ILE A 322 9.58 -2.90 11.06
CA ILE A 322 8.53 -2.20 11.80
C ILE A 322 8.01 -3.08 12.95
N ASN A 323 7.62 -4.33 12.67
CA ASN A 323 7.08 -5.24 13.68
C ASN A 323 8.09 -5.51 14.80
N ASP A 324 9.34 -5.85 14.44
CA ASP A 324 10.41 -6.11 15.41
C ASP A 324 10.65 -4.90 16.31
N PHE A 325 10.68 -3.69 15.74
CA PHE A 325 10.83 -2.46 16.52
C PHE A 325 9.66 -2.25 17.49
N LEU A 326 8.42 -2.37 17.02
CA LEU A 326 7.23 -2.14 17.82
C LEU A 326 7.16 -3.13 19.00
N VAL A 327 7.34 -4.43 18.73
CA VAL A 327 7.34 -5.48 19.77
C VAL A 327 8.44 -5.26 20.80
N GLN A 328 9.65 -4.87 20.36
CA GLN A 328 10.79 -4.74 21.27
C GLN A 328 10.81 -3.43 22.06
N LYS A 329 10.27 -2.34 21.50
CA LYS A 329 10.49 -0.99 22.03
C LYS A 329 9.22 -0.26 22.45
N VAL A 330 8.04 -0.70 22.02
CA VAL A 330 6.78 0.03 22.23
C VAL A 330 5.82 -0.82 23.06
N PRO A 331 5.68 -0.56 24.37
CA PRO A 331 4.82 -1.35 25.26
C PRO A 331 3.36 -1.45 24.75
N GLY A 332 2.79 -2.65 24.85
CA GLY A 332 1.42 -2.93 24.39
C GLY A 332 1.27 -3.08 22.88
N SER A 333 2.37 -3.12 22.12
CA SER A 333 2.33 -3.41 20.68
C SER A 333 2.11 -4.90 20.45
N PRO A 334 1.08 -5.30 19.68
CA PRO A 334 0.88 -6.68 19.27
C PRO A 334 1.98 -7.13 18.31
N ASP A 335 2.36 -8.40 18.40
CA ASP A 335 3.26 -9.04 17.44
C ASP A 335 2.44 -9.52 16.22
N VAL A 336 2.65 -8.85 15.08
CA VAL A 336 1.95 -9.14 13.83
C VAL A 336 2.24 -10.57 13.36
N ASN A 337 3.45 -11.09 13.58
CA ASN A 337 3.82 -12.45 13.20
C ASN A 337 3.12 -13.47 14.09
N GLN A 338 2.95 -13.18 15.38
CA GLN A 338 2.17 -14.03 16.26
C GLN A 338 0.69 -14.00 15.91
N LEU A 339 0.10 -12.85 15.60
CA LEU A 339 -1.30 -12.81 15.16
C LEU A 339 -1.53 -13.62 13.88
N ALA A 340 -0.55 -13.64 12.98
CA ALA A 340 -0.57 -14.53 11.81
C ALA A 340 -0.37 -16.02 12.19
N SER A 341 0.43 -16.33 13.22
CA SER A 341 0.71 -17.70 13.66
C SER A 341 -0.31 -18.28 14.65
N HIS A 342 -1.09 -17.48 15.37
CA HIS A 342 -2.17 -17.94 16.27
C HIS A 342 -3.28 -18.66 15.51
N ASN A 343 -3.32 -18.49 14.20
CA ASN A 343 -4.19 -19.24 13.32
C ASN A 343 -3.61 -20.61 12.93
N GLN A 344 -2.35 -20.91 13.23
CA GLN A 344 -1.69 -22.15 12.84
C GLN A 344 -1.49 -23.10 14.01
N THR A 345 -2.04 -24.31 13.91
CA THR A 345 -1.92 -25.39 14.91
C THR A 345 -1.41 -26.67 14.27
N ILE A 346 -0.49 -27.37 14.94
CA ILE A 346 -0.05 -28.71 14.54
C ILE A 346 -0.73 -29.73 15.44
N GLU A 347 -1.46 -30.68 14.86
CA GLU A 347 -2.11 -31.78 15.58
C GLU A 347 -2.05 -33.04 14.72
N ASP A 348 -1.82 -34.20 15.33
CA ASP A 348 -1.89 -35.51 14.66
C ASP A 348 -1.14 -35.60 13.30
N GLY A 349 0.01 -34.95 13.17
CA GLY A 349 0.84 -34.96 11.95
C GLY A 349 0.29 -34.10 10.79
N ILE A 350 -0.67 -33.23 11.05
CA ILE A 350 -1.16 -32.22 10.12
C ILE A 350 -0.95 -30.81 10.67
N VAL A 351 -0.71 -29.87 9.77
CA VAL A 351 -0.68 -28.43 10.05
C VAL A 351 -2.02 -27.86 9.61
N ILE A 352 -2.67 -27.12 10.50
CA ILE A 352 -3.93 -26.44 10.25
C ILE A 352 -3.68 -24.94 10.36
N THR A 353 -3.96 -24.17 9.33
CA THR A 353 -3.91 -22.71 9.34
C THR A 353 -5.33 -22.18 9.16
N ARG A 354 -5.81 -21.38 10.11
CA ARG A 354 -7.18 -20.85 10.14
C ARG A 354 -7.27 -19.44 9.56
N ASP A 355 -8.47 -19.08 9.16
CA ASP A 355 -8.85 -17.73 8.77
C ASP A 355 -7.90 -17.06 7.76
N ILE A 356 -7.41 -17.85 6.80
CA ILE A 356 -6.55 -17.37 5.72
C ILE A 356 -7.41 -16.55 4.77
N PRO A 357 -7.12 -15.26 4.57
CA PRO A 357 -7.85 -14.45 3.60
C PRO A 357 -7.54 -14.94 2.19
N TYR A 358 -8.58 -15.33 1.43
CA TYR A 358 -8.40 -15.81 0.05
C TYR A 358 -8.65 -14.75 -1.03
N ARG A 359 -9.08 -13.55 -0.62
CA ARG A 359 -9.24 -12.37 -1.47
C ARG A 359 -9.04 -11.12 -0.64
N GLN A 360 -8.76 -10.00 -1.32
CA GLN A 360 -8.65 -8.70 -0.67
C GLN A 360 -10.01 -8.20 -0.19
N GLY A 361 -9.99 -7.44 0.92
CA GLY A 361 -11.13 -6.78 1.55
C GLY A 361 -11.53 -7.36 2.91
N ASN A 362 -12.61 -6.84 3.50
CA ASN A 362 -12.91 -7.05 4.93
C ASN A 362 -14.20 -7.82 5.22
N SER A 363 -14.75 -8.58 4.27
CA SER A 363 -15.82 -9.51 4.65
C SER A 363 -15.20 -10.58 5.56
N GLN A 364 -15.79 -10.74 6.74
CA GLN A 364 -15.46 -11.85 7.66
C GLN A 364 -15.70 -13.22 7.01
N SER A 365 -16.44 -13.24 5.90
CA SER A 365 -16.71 -14.42 5.10
C SER A 365 -15.65 -14.68 4.03
N TRP A 366 -14.61 -13.85 3.88
CA TRP A 366 -13.55 -14.02 2.87
C TRP A 366 -12.31 -14.74 3.37
N VAL A 367 -12.53 -15.71 4.22
CA VAL A 367 -11.47 -16.51 4.84
C VAL A 367 -11.67 -18.00 4.61
N LEU A 368 -10.58 -18.75 4.59
CA LEU A 368 -10.60 -20.21 4.56
C LEU A 368 -9.71 -20.77 5.66
N ASP A 369 -10.05 -21.97 6.13
CA ASP A 369 -9.10 -22.78 6.89
C ASP A 369 -8.39 -23.72 5.91
N MET A 370 -7.11 -23.97 6.12
CA MET A 370 -6.32 -24.92 5.35
C MET A 370 -5.75 -25.99 6.28
N ALA A 371 -5.81 -27.26 5.89
CA ALA A 371 -5.08 -28.33 6.56
C ALA A 371 -4.31 -29.20 5.58
N MET A 372 -3.07 -29.56 5.94
CA MET A 372 -2.18 -30.39 5.12
C MET A 372 -1.22 -31.21 5.99
N PRO A 373 -0.64 -32.32 5.48
CA PRO A 373 0.38 -33.07 6.20
C PRO A 373 1.59 -32.21 6.55
N GLU A 374 2.06 -32.33 7.80
CA GLU A 374 3.20 -31.57 8.34
C GLU A 374 4.50 -31.87 7.60
N LYS A 375 4.71 -33.13 7.24
CA LYS A 375 5.93 -33.53 6.51
C LYS A 375 5.92 -32.91 5.11
N PRO A 376 7.05 -32.41 4.59
CA PRO A 376 7.13 -31.94 3.21
C PRO A 376 6.75 -33.03 2.20
N ALA A 377 6.14 -32.63 1.09
CA ALA A 377 5.85 -33.54 -0.01
C ALA A 377 7.03 -33.59 -0.99
N THR A 378 7.33 -34.77 -1.53
CA THR A 378 8.28 -34.92 -2.65
C THR A 378 7.62 -34.77 -4.02
N THR A 379 6.29 -34.80 -4.06
CA THR A 379 5.44 -34.61 -5.25
C THR A 379 4.20 -33.80 -4.90
N ASN A 380 3.55 -33.22 -5.92
CA ASN A 380 2.33 -32.43 -5.72
C ASN A 380 1.23 -33.27 -5.04
N ARG A 381 0.57 -32.67 -4.05
CA ARG A 381 -0.56 -33.27 -3.35
C ARG A 381 -1.87 -32.94 -4.05
N PRO A 382 -2.82 -33.88 -4.08
CA PRO A 382 -4.19 -33.54 -4.47
C PRO A 382 -4.80 -32.58 -3.44
N ALA A 383 -5.57 -31.60 -3.94
CA ALA A 383 -6.26 -30.64 -3.10
C ALA A 383 -7.78 -30.89 -3.06
N LEU A 384 -8.39 -30.73 -1.88
CA LEU A 384 -9.83 -30.81 -1.66
C LEU A 384 -10.38 -29.43 -1.25
N VAL A 385 -11.45 -28.99 -1.90
CA VAL A 385 -12.16 -27.75 -1.56
C VAL A 385 -13.49 -28.13 -0.91
N ILE A 386 -13.66 -27.75 0.35
CA ILE A 386 -14.86 -28.00 1.13
C ILE A 386 -15.71 -26.74 1.12
N VAL A 387 -16.95 -26.90 0.66
CA VAL A 387 -17.99 -25.86 0.62
C VAL A 387 -19.12 -26.35 1.51
N HIS A 388 -19.44 -25.59 2.56
CA HIS A 388 -20.44 -26.03 3.52
C HIS A 388 -21.86 -26.02 2.94
N GLY A 389 -22.77 -26.75 3.60
CA GLY A 389 -24.19 -26.82 3.23
C GLY A 389 -24.98 -25.61 3.77
N GLY A 390 -26.29 -25.63 3.58
CA GLY A 390 -27.21 -24.58 4.06
C GLY A 390 -27.83 -23.71 2.95
N GLY A 391 -27.72 -24.15 1.69
CA GLY A 391 -28.42 -23.54 0.55
C GLY A 391 -28.00 -22.09 0.27
N TRP A 392 -26.76 -21.72 0.61
CA TRP A 392 -26.22 -20.36 0.55
C TRP A 392 -26.85 -19.36 1.52
N ALA A 393 -27.89 -19.74 2.27
CA ALA A 393 -28.59 -18.86 3.19
C ALA A 393 -28.17 -19.05 4.66
N SER A 394 -27.45 -20.13 4.96
CA SER A 394 -27.00 -20.49 6.31
C SER A 394 -25.77 -21.40 6.23
N GLY A 395 -25.13 -21.64 7.39
CA GLY A 395 -23.95 -22.48 7.53
C GLY A 395 -22.70 -21.68 7.86
N SER A 396 -21.60 -22.38 8.11
CA SER A 396 -20.26 -21.79 8.32
C SER A 396 -19.20 -22.87 8.15
N LYS A 397 -17.97 -22.46 7.80
CA LYS A 397 -16.79 -23.35 7.83
C LYS A 397 -16.54 -23.94 9.22
N SER A 398 -17.04 -23.31 10.29
CA SER A 398 -16.81 -23.69 11.69
C SER A 398 -17.65 -24.88 12.15
N VAL A 399 -18.61 -25.37 11.36
CA VAL A 399 -19.42 -26.54 11.74
C VAL A 399 -18.54 -27.79 11.79
N ASP A 400 -18.66 -28.55 12.89
CA ASP A 400 -17.80 -29.71 13.22
C ASP A 400 -17.62 -30.71 12.08
N VAL A 401 -18.66 -30.98 11.30
CA VAL A 401 -18.60 -31.94 10.19
C VAL A 401 -17.59 -31.53 9.11
N TYR A 402 -17.49 -30.24 8.80
CA TYR A 402 -16.57 -29.72 7.78
C TYR A 402 -15.14 -29.64 8.32
N GLN A 403 -14.99 -29.21 9.58
CA GLN A 403 -13.70 -29.23 10.28
C GLN A 403 -13.15 -30.66 10.38
N LYS A 404 -13.98 -31.64 10.74
CA LYS A 404 -13.60 -33.05 10.78
C LYS A 404 -13.24 -33.58 9.40
N MET A 405 -14.01 -33.25 8.36
CA MET A 405 -13.72 -33.64 6.99
C MET A 405 -12.35 -33.10 6.54
N MET A 406 -12.09 -31.82 6.75
CA MET A 406 -10.81 -31.17 6.44
C MET A 406 -9.64 -31.93 7.08
N LYS A 407 -9.70 -32.14 8.40
CA LYS A 407 -8.67 -32.85 9.17
C LYS A 407 -8.47 -34.30 8.71
N ASP A 408 -9.55 -35.05 8.51
CA ASP A 408 -9.50 -36.47 8.13
C ASP A 408 -8.88 -36.70 6.75
N TYR A 409 -9.13 -35.79 5.79
CA TYR A 409 -8.51 -35.87 4.47
C TYR A 409 -7.06 -35.36 4.49
N ALA A 410 -6.74 -34.34 5.28
CA ALA A 410 -5.35 -33.90 5.47
C ALA A 410 -4.47 -35.03 6.02
N LYS A 411 -4.98 -35.79 7.00
CA LYS A 411 -4.30 -36.99 7.55
C LYS A 411 -4.04 -38.09 6.52
N LYS A 412 -4.79 -38.11 5.41
CA LYS A 412 -4.64 -39.05 4.29
C LYS A 412 -3.72 -38.56 3.18
N GLY A 413 -3.09 -37.39 3.35
CA GLY A 413 -2.12 -36.85 2.38
C GLY A 413 -2.64 -35.73 1.47
N TYR A 414 -3.88 -35.27 1.66
CA TYR A 414 -4.46 -34.19 0.85
C TYR A 414 -4.07 -32.81 1.42
N VAL A 415 -4.02 -31.80 0.55
CA VAL A 415 -4.17 -30.41 0.98
C VAL A 415 -5.67 -30.11 1.00
N THR A 416 -6.21 -29.58 2.07
CA THR A 416 -7.64 -29.34 2.21
C THR A 416 -7.87 -27.87 2.52
N ILE A 417 -8.84 -27.24 1.87
CA ILE A 417 -9.33 -25.92 2.26
C ILE A 417 -10.82 -26.01 2.61
N ASN A 418 -11.21 -25.32 3.67
CA ASN A 418 -12.59 -25.20 4.15
C ASN A 418 -13.00 -23.73 4.08
N VAL A 419 -13.88 -23.42 3.15
CA VAL A 419 -14.12 -22.05 2.68
C VAL A 419 -15.31 -21.44 3.41
N GLU A 420 -15.11 -20.29 4.05
CA GLU A 420 -16.21 -19.38 4.40
C GLU A 420 -16.55 -18.53 3.17
N TYR A 421 -17.82 -18.17 3.00
CA TYR A 421 -18.28 -17.34 1.88
C TYR A 421 -19.52 -16.55 2.27
N ARG A 422 -19.78 -15.45 1.57
CA ARG A 422 -20.92 -14.59 1.90
C ARG A 422 -22.23 -15.35 1.71
N LEU A 423 -23.07 -15.32 2.72
CA LEU A 423 -24.43 -15.89 2.66
C LEU A 423 -25.37 -14.92 1.94
N THR A 424 -26.54 -15.40 1.49
CA THR A 424 -27.53 -14.57 0.78
C THR A 424 -28.10 -13.41 1.61
N GLY A 425 -27.97 -13.47 2.95
CA GLY A 425 -28.28 -12.36 3.84
C GLY A 425 -27.19 -11.28 3.92
N GLU A 426 -25.95 -11.61 3.52
CA GLU A 426 -24.82 -10.69 3.46
C GLU A 426 -24.65 -10.08 2.06
N ALA A 427 -24.81 -10.89 1.01
CA ALA A 427 -24.70 -10.44 -0.38
C ALA A 427 -25.66 -11.20 -1.31
N PRO A 428 -26.21 -10.56 -2.36
CA PRO A 428 -27.13 -11.22 -3.28
C PRO A 428 -26.44 -12.36 -4.05
N PHE A 429 -27.20 -13.40 -4.38
CA PHE A 429 -26.76 -14.41 -5.33
C PHE A 429 -26.37 -13.75 -6.67
N PRO A 430 -25.23 -14.08 -7.31
CA PRO A 430 -24.38 -15.26 -7.09
C PRO A 430 -23.09 -15.01 -6.27
N ALA A 431 -23.05 -14.00 -5.38
CA ALA A 431 -21.84 -13.63 -4.63
C ALA A 431 -21.12 -14.81 -3.94
N CYS A 432 -21.88 -15.71 -3.32
CA CYS A 432 -21.34 -16.93 -2.70
C CYS A 432 -20.55 -17.82 -3.69
N ILE A 433 -21.02 -17.95 -4.93
CA ILE A 433 -20.33 -18.71 -5.98
C ILE A 433 -19.05 -18.00 -6.41
N GLU A 434 -19.08 -16.68 -6.51
CA GLU A 434 -17.91 -15.87 -6.85
C GLU A 434 -16.82 -15.98 -5.78
N ASP A 435 -17.23 -15.98 -4.52
CA ASP A 435 -16.34 -16.14 -3.37
C ASP A 435 -15.65 -17.50 -3.38
N VAL A 436 -16.40 -18.60 -3.58
CA VAL A 436 -15.81 -19.95 -3.73
C VAL A 436 -14.86 -20.01 -4.94
N LYS A 437 -15.19 -19.34 -6.06
CA LYS A 437 -14.28 -19.25 -7.22
C LYS A 437 -13.00 -18.50 -6.89
N CYS A 438 -13.06 -17.45 -6.06
CA CYS A 438 -11.86 -16.76 -5.56
C CYS A 438 -11.02 -17.67 -4.67
N ALA A 439 -11.62 -18.44 -3.76
CA ALA A 439 -10.89 -19.41 -2.93
C ALA A 439 -10.17 -20.48 -3.79
N VAL A 440 -10.81 -20.98 -4.84
CA VAL A 440 -10.18 -21.93 -5.79
C VAL A 440 -9.02 -21.28 -6.54
N ARG A 441 -9.15 -20.00 -6.95
CA ARG A 441 -8.05 -19.27 -7.60
C ARG A 441 -6.89 -19.04 -6.65
N TRP A 442 -7.18 -18.67 -5.40
CA TRP A 442 -6.19 -18.52 -4.34
C TRP A 442 -5.42 -19.83 -4.15
N LEU A 443 -6.11 -20.95 -3.99
CA LEU A 443 -5.48 -22.27 -3.83
C LEU A 443 -4.55 -22.63 -5.00
N ARG A 444 -4.96 -22.32 -6.24
CA ARG A 444 -4.13 -22.55 -7.43
C ARG A 444 -2.89 -21.65 -7.48
N ALA A 445 -3.02 -20.40 -7.02
CA ALA A 445 -1.91 -19.45 -6.99
C ALA A 445 -0.83 -19.85 -5.96
N HIS A 446 -1.24 -20.51 -4.87
CA HIS A 446 -0.35 -20.93 -3.78
C HIS A 446 0.00 -22.43 -3.85
N ALA A 447 -0.14 -23.06 -5.01
CA ALA A 447 0.06 -24.51 -5.15
C ALA A 447 1.53 -24.96 -5.05
N ASN A 448 2.48 -24.01 -5.11
CA ASN A 448 3.92 -24.26 -5.03
C ASN A 448 4.56 -23.75 -3.73
N ASP A 449 3.75 -23.13 -2.85
CA ASP A 449 4.18 -22.70 -1.52
C ASP A 449 4.20 -23.92 -0.58
#